data_AF-A0A8S0HB76-F1
#
_entry.id   AF-A0A8S0HB76-F1
#
_cell.length_a   1.000
_cell.length_b   1.000
_cell.length_c   1.000
_cell.angle_alpha   90.00
_cell.angle_beta   90.00
_cell.angle_gamma   90.00
#
_symmetry.space_group_name_H-M   'P 1'
#
loop_
_entity.id
_entity.type
_entity.pdbx_description
1 polymer ?
#
loop_
_entity_poly.entity_id
_entity_poly.type
_entity_poly.pdbx_seq_one_letter_code
_entity_poly.pdbx_strand_id
1 'polypeptide(L)'
;MADKQIDAAISDRLLIPYAIRDSRLPVKEGAKVGPTLSLAIPFQKGNPAFRASLDSALQRIKADGRLMALSEKWFGMDASKPPKAEAGQ
;
A
#
# COMPACT_ATOMS: atom_id res chain seq x y z
N MET A 1 -14.92 -10.25 -14.93
CA MET A 1 -14.34 -11.51 -14.42
C MET A 1 -14.73 -12.59 -15.41
N ALA A 2 -13.77 -13.37 -15.93
CA ALA A 2 -13.99 -14.36 -17.00
C ALA A 2 -15.28 -15.16 -16.73
N ASP A 3 -16.22 -15.11 -17.67
CA ASP A 3 -17.49 -15.85 -17.67
C ASP A 3 -18.38 -15.75 -16.42
N LYS A 4 -18.42 -14.60 -15.73
CA LYS A 4 -19.35 -14.36 -14.58
C LYS A 4 -19.14 -15.28 -13.37
N GLN A 5 -18.01 -15.98 -13.26
CA GLN A 5 -17.81 -16.98 -12.18
C GLN A 5 -17.40 -16.39 -10.82
N ILE A 6 -17.10 -15.09 -10.73
CA ILE A 6 -16.61 -14.44 -9.51
C ILE A 6 -17.37 -13.14 -9.27
N ASP A 7 -18.08 -13.07 -8.15
CA ASP A 7 -18.86 -11.89 -7.72
C ASP A 7 -18.01 -10.87 -6.94
N ALA A 8 -16.97 -11.33 -6.23
CA ALA A 8 -16.07 -10.48 -5.47
C ALA A 8 -14.68 -11.11 -5.29
N ALA A 9 -13.67 -10.27 -5.09
CA ALA A 9 -12.32 -10.67 -4.71
C ALA A 9 -11.81 -9.76 -3.59
N ILE A 10 -11.08 -10.33 -2.64
CA ILE A 10 -10.42 -9.60 -1.56
C ILE A 10 -8.92 -9.51 -1.90
N SER A 11 -8.38 -8.29 -1.85
CA SER A 11 -6.95 -8.05 -2.07
C SER A 11 -6.47 -6.87 -1.23
N ASP A 12 -5.19 -6.55 -1.35
CA ASP A 12 -4.58 -5.41 -0.66
C ASP A 12 -5.11 -4.07 -1.18
N ARG A 13 -5.27 -3.11 -0.27
CA ARG A 13 -5.79 -1.78 -0.57
C ARG A 13 -4.96 -1.02 -1.60
N LEU A 14 -3.65 -1.24 -1.69
CA LEU A 14 -2.78 -0.58 -2.67
C LEU A 14 -2.89 -1.22 -4.05
N LEU A 15 -3.22 -2.51 -4.11
CA LEU A 15 -3.32 -3.26 -5.37
C LEU A 15 -4.65 -3.05 -6.07
N ILE A 16 -5.75 -2.88 -5.33
CA ILE A 16 -7.09 -2.71 -5.92
C ILE A 16 -7.13 -1.47 -6.86
N PRO A 17 -6.77 -0.24 -6.44
CA PRO A 17 -6.80 0.92 -7.33
C PRO A 17 -5.86 0.78 -8.52
N TYR A 18 -4.68 0.18 -8.30
CA TYR A 18 -3.71 -0.10 -9.37
C TYR A 18 -4.29 -1.05 -10.42
N ALA A 19 -4.88 -2.16 -9.98
CA ALA A 19 -5.46 -3.17 -10.86
C ALA A 19 -6.73 -2.65 -11.58
N ILE A 20 -7.58 -1.87 -10.92
CA ILE A 20 -8.74 -1.24 -11.55
C ILE A 20 -8.29 -0.26 -12.64
N ARG A 21 -7.24 0.55 -12.38
CA ARG A 21 -6.69 1.50 -13.35
C ARG A 21 -6.14 0.79 -14.60
N ASP A 22 -5.40 -0.30 -14.41
CA ASP A 22 -4.73 -1.00 -15.52
C ASP A 22 -5.65 -2.01 -16.24
N SER A 23 -6.63 -2.56 -15.53
CA SER A 23 -7.58 -3.51 -16.11
C SER A 23 -8.73 -2.82 -16.84
N ARG A 24 -9.14 -3.38 -17.98
CA ARG A 24 -10.37 -2.97 -18.69
C ARG A 24 -11.61 -3.66 -18.10
N LEU A 25 -11.55 -4.09 -16.85
CA LEU A 25 -12.60 -4.86 -16.21
C LEU A 25 -13.64 -3.92 -15.60
N PRO A 26 -14.95 -4.22 -15.72
CA PRO A 26 -16.02 -3.43 -15.10
C PRO A 26 -16.13 -3.74 -13.60
N VAL A 27 -15.06 -3.47 -12.84
CA VAL A 27 -14.95 -3.70 -11.40
C VAL A 27 -14.95 -2.36 -10.65
N LYS A 28 -15.42 -2.37 -9.42
CA LYS A 28 -15.46 -1.20 -8.53
C LYS A 28 -14.87 -1.59 -7.17
N GLU A 29 -14.36 -0.61 -6.44
CA GLU A 29 -13.90 -0.83 -5.07
C GLU A 29 -15.07 -1.25 -4.17
N GLY A 30 -14.82 -2.27 -3.34
CA GLY A 30 -15.75 -2.75 -2.31
C GLY A 30 -15.42 -2.18 -0.92
N ALA A 31 -16.05 -2.74 0.11
CA ALA A 31 -15.76 -2.37 1.49
C ALA A 31 -14.31 -2.70 1.90
N LYS A 32 -13.72 -1.85 2.74
CA LYS A 32 -12.45 -2.16 3.41
C LYS A 32 -12.71 -3.21 4.47
N VAL A 33 -11.95 -4.30 4.44
CA VAL A 33 -12.09 -5.43 5.36
C VAL A 33 -10.77 -5.73 6.04
N GLY A 34 -10.82 -6.09 7.33
CA GLY A 34 -9.65 -6.48 8.09
C GLY A 34 -8.81 -5.32 8.66
N PRO A 35 -7.74 -5.64 9.40
CA PRO A 35 -6.91 -4.66 10.06
C PRO A 35 -6.04 -3.88 9.06
N THR A 36 -5.61 -2.68 9.46
CA THR A 36 -4.56 -1.96 8.73
C THR A 36 -3.22 -2.66 8.93
N LEU A 37 -2.61 -3.10 7.84
CA LEU A 37 -1.28 -3.70 7.85
C LEU A 37 -0.20 -2.62 7.76
N SER A 38 0.83 -2.75 8.59
CA SER A 38 2.05 -1.96 8.47
C SER A 38 3.10 -2.76 7.70
N LEU A 39 3.53 -2.23 6.55
CA LEU A 39 4.56 -2.85 5.73
C LEU A 39 5.95 -2.58 6.29
N ALA A 40 6.84 -3.56 6.19
CA ALA A 40 8.22 -3.48 6.65
C ALA A 40 9.17 -4.09 5.62
N ILE A 41 10.45 -3.66 5.67
CA ILE A 41 11.52 -4.24 4.85
C ILE A 41 12.25 -5.29 5.72
N PRO A 42 12.10 -6.59 5.43
CA PRO A 42 12.81 -7.62 6.19
C PRO A 42 14.31 -7.61 5.86
N PHE A 43 15.13 -7.85 6.88
CA PHE A 43 16.58 -8.02 6.74
C PHE A 43 17.13 -8.97 7.81
N GLN A 44 18.38 -9.41 7.64
CA GLN A 44 19.01 -10.38 8.53
C GLN A 44 19.13 -9.85 9.97
N LYS A 45 18.75 -10.69 10.95
CA LYS A 45 18.94 -10.39 12.38
C LYS A 45 20.43 -10.26 12.72
N GLY A 46 20.75 -9.50 13.78
CA GLY A 46 22.12 -9.30 14.23
C GLY A 46 22.93 -8.27 13.45
N ASN A 47 22.28 -7.47 12.58
CA ASN A 47 22.94 -6.41 11.79
C ASN A 47 22.45 -5.00 12.20
N PRO A 48 22.91 -4.45 13.34
CA PRO A 48 22.45 -3.16 13.83
C PRO A 48 22.90 -1.98 12.94
N ALA A 49 24.07 -2.08 12.29
CA ALA A 49 24.55 -1.05 11.39
C ALA A 49 23.65 -0.92 10.15
N PHE A 50 23.25 -2.04 9.55
CA PHE A 50 22.33 -2.03 8.41
C PHE A 50 20.94 -1.52 8.82
N ARG A 51 20.43 -1.94 9.99
CA ARG A 51 19.18 -1.41 10.54
C ARG A 51 19.21 0.12 10.63
N ALA A 52 20.24 0.68 11.26
CA ALA A 52 20.35 2.13 11.45
C ALA A 52 20.46 2.88 10.12
N SER A 53 21.22 2.33 9.16
CA SER A 53 21.33 2.89 7.82
C SER A 53 19.99 2.89 7.08
N LEU A 54 19.24 1.80 7.15
CA LEU A 54 17.93 1.66 6.51
C LEU A 54 16.89 2.59 7.15
N ASP A 55 16.84 2.62 8.48
CA ASP A 55 15.93 3.49 9.24
C ASP A 55 16.19 4.97 8.89
N SER A 56 17.46 5.39 8.84
CA SER A 56 17.85 6.76 8.48
C SER A 56 17.48 7.12 7.04
N ALA A 57 17.69 6.19 6.10
CA ALA A 57 17.31 6.38 4.70
C ALA A 57 15.78 6.53 4.54
N LEU A 58 15.01 5.68 5.23
CA LEU A 58 13.55 5.73 5.24
C LEU A 58 13.02 7.04 5.86
N GLN A 59 13.64 7.50 6.95
CA GLN A 59 13.29 8.79 7.56
C GLN A 59 13.57 9.95 6.60
N ARG A 60 14.70 9.94 5.91
CA ARG A 60 15.07 11.00 4.96
C ARG A 60 14.07 11.09 3.80
N ILE A 61 13.74 9.97 3.15
CA ILE A 61 12.79 9.97 2.01
C ILE A 61 11.37 10.35 2.42
N LYS A 62 11.01 10.15 3.70
CA LYS A 62 9.74 10.59 4.27
C LYS A 62 9.75 12.10 4.49
N ALA A 63 10.80 12.60 5.14
CA ALA A 63 10.94 14.02 5.48
C ALA A 63 11.06 14.92 4.23
N ASP A 64 11.74 14.45 3.19
CA ASP A 64 11.94 15.19 1.95
C ASP A 64 10.81 14.99 0.91
N GLY A 65 9.76 14.23 1.26
CA GLY A 65 8.57 14.04 0.42
C GLY A 65 8.75 13.05 -0.73
N ARG A 66 9.95 12.48 -0.96
CA ARG A 66 10.16 11.52 -2.05
C ARG A 66 9.33 10.25 -1.90
N LEU A 67 9.07 9.81 -0.67
CA LEU A 67 8.21 8.64 -0.45
C LEU A 67 6.75 8.91 -0.88
N MET A 68 6.25 10.12 -0.64
CA MET A 68 4.92 10.53 -1.11
C MET A 68 4.89 10.56 -2.64
N ALA A 69 5.88 11.19 -3.28
CA ALA A 69 5.97 11.26 -4.74
C ALA A 69 6.04 9.86 -5.40
N LEU A 70 6.78 8.92 -4.80
CA LEU A 70 6.79 7.53 -5.25
C LEU A 70 5.42 6.88 -5.07
N SER A 71 4.74 7.13 -3.95
CA SER A 71 3.41 6.57 -3.68
C SER A 71 2.38 7.03 -4.70
N GLU A 72 2.37 8.33 -5.03
CA GLU A 72 1.49 8.89 -6.05
C GLU A 72 1.79 8.33 -7.44
N LYS A 73 3.07 8.20 -7.80
CA LYS A 73 3.49 7.64 -9.09
C LYS A 73 2.96 6.21 -9.30
N TRP A 74 3.12 5.35 -8.31
CA TRP A 74 2.78 3.94 -8.45
C TRP A 74 1.31 3.65 -8.16
N PHE A 75 0.75 4.25 -7.10
CA PHE A 75 -0.58 3.95 -6.58
C PHE A 75 -1.63 5.04 -6.81
N GLY A 76 -1.24 6.23 -7.28
CA GLY A 76 -2.18 7.35 -7.47
C GLY A 76 -2.71 7.97 -6.18
N MET A 77 -2.12 7.65 -5.02
CA MET A 77 -2.51 8.20 -3.72
C MET A 77 -1.32 8.26 -2.76
N ASP A 78 -1.41 9.11 -1.73
CA ASP A 78 -0.43 9.16 -0.64
C ASP A 78 -0.55 7.92 0.27
N ALA A 79 0.21 6.88 -0.07
CA ALA A 79 0.38 5.68 0.75
C ALA A 79 1.53 5.81 1.77
N SER A 80 2.16 6.99 1.91
CA SER A 80 3.25 7.20 2.87
C SER A 80 2.78 7.34 4.31
N LYS A 81 1.48 7.54 4.50
CA LYS A 81 0.80 7.69 5.79
C LYS A 81 -0.14 6.50 6.02
N PRO A 82 -0.31 6.07 7.28
CA PRO A 82 -1.33 5.08 7.58
C PRO A 82 -2.70 5.60 7.14
N PRO A 83 -3.57 4.71 6.65
CA PRO A 83 -4.92 5.10 6.31
C PRO A 83 -5.61 5.70 7.53
N LYS A 84 -6.32 6.82 7.32
CA LYS A 84 -7.16 7.40 8.36
C LYS A 84 -8.14 6.32 8.82
N ALA A 85 -8.14 5.99 10.11
CA ALA A 85 -9.16 5.13 10.69
C ALA A 85 -10.51 5.80 10.43
N GLU A 86 -11.37 5.13 9.66
CA GLU A 86 -12.77 5.51 9.60
C GLU A 86 -13.37 5.06 10.94
N ALA A 87 -13.71 6.03 11.79
CA ALA A 87 -14.55 5.77 12.95
C ALA A 87 -15.78 4.99 12.47
N GLY A 88 -16.08 3.90 13.16
CA GLY A 88 -16.92 2.80 12.68
C GLY A 88 -18.17 3.21 11.91
N GLN A 89 -18.45 2.40 10.89
CA GLN A 89 -19.80 2.12 10.39
C GLN A 89 -20.01 0.62 10.52
#